data_AF-A0A849T994-F1
#
_entry.id   AF-A0A849T994-F1
#
_cell.length_a   1.000
_cell.length_b   1.000
_cell.length_c   1.000
_cell.angle_alpha   90.00
_cell.angle_beta   90.00
_cell.angle_gamma   90.00
#
_symmetry.space_group_name_H-M   'P 1'
#
loop_
_entity.id
_entity.type
_entity.pdbx_description
1 polymer ?
#
loop_
_entity_poly.entity_id
_entity_poly.type
_entity_poly.pdbx_seq_one_letter_code
_entity_poly.pdbx_strand_id
1 'polypeptide(L)'
;MYWDVKTVEPLPDFRIYVEIENGRKGIFDLKPDLNHGVFRELQDNHYSNRVGILFGTITWPNEQDIAPKTLLSEMLPVESTASLKENIASD
;
A
#
# COMPACT_ATOMS: atom_id res chain seq x y z
N MET A 1 -14.97 3.82 5.65
CA MET A 1 -14.84 5.28 5.53
C MET A 1 -14.18 5.61 4.19
N TYR A 2 -14.24 6.87 3.72
CA TYR A 2 -13.65 7.23 2.42
C TYR A 2 -12.12 7.12 2.39
N TRP A 3 -11.50 6.92 3.56
CA TRP A 3 -10.07 6.68 3.72
C TRP A 3 -9.74 5.21 3.96
N ASP A 4 -10.70 4.29 3.93
CA ASP A 4 -10.39 2.87 4.13
C ASP A 4 -9.52 2.34 3.00
N VAL A 5 -8.64 1.42 3.34
CA VAL A 5 -7.91 0.64 2.35
C VAL A 5 -8.88 -0.33 1.70
N LYS A 6 -8.96 -0.25 0.39
CA LYS A 6 -9.82 -1.06 -0.47
C LYS A 6 -9.07 -2.26 -1.06
N THR A 7 -7.80 -2.06 -1.39
CA THR A 7 -6.96 -3.08 -2.02
C THR A 7 -5.54 -2.96 -1.50
N VAL A 8 -4.89 -4.10 -1.28
CA VAL A 8 -3.48 -4.20 -0.95
C VAL A 8 -2.87 -5.38 -1.70
N GLU A 9 -1.72 -5.18 -2.31
CA GLU A 9 -0.95 -6.25 -2.95
C GLU A 9 0.52 -6.16 -2.53
N PRO A 10 1.15 -7.27 -2.12
CA PRO A 10 2.58 -7.26 -1.84
C PRO A 10 3.38 -7.10 -3.14
N LEU A 11 4.46 -6.34 -3.06
CA LEU A 11 5.40 -6.10 -4.16
C LEU A 11 6.82 -6.53 -3.72
N PRO A 12 7.70 -6.84 -4.70
CA PRO A 12 9.11 -7.08 -4.39
C PRO A 12 9.78 -5.88 -3.69
N ASP A 13 10.83 -6.19 -2.94
CA ASP A 13 11.64 -5.21 -2.18
C ASP A 13 10.86 -4.55 -1.02
N PHE A 14 10.09 -5.36 -0.26
CA PHE A 14 9.34 -4.93 0.93
C PHE A 14 8.42 -3.74 0.67
N ARG A 15 7.73 -3.76 -0.46
CA ARG A 15 6.75 -2.73 -0.84
C ARG A 15 5.36 -3.32 -0.89
N ILE A 16 4.37 -2.46 -0.75
CA ILE A 16 2.97 -2.82 -0.95
C ILE A 16 2.31 -1.81 -1.88
N TYR A 17 1.52 -2.30 -2.80
CA TYR A 17 0.56 -1.50 -3.55
C TYR A 17 -0.69 -1.29 -2.69
N VAL A 18 -1.26 -0.09 -2.72
CA VAL A 18 -2.43 0.27 -1.94
C VAL A 18 -3.42 1.05 -2.79
N GLU A 19 -4.70 0.70 -2.71
CA GLU A 19 -5.81 1.53 -3.16
C GLU A 19 -6.69 1.95 -1.98
N ILE A 20 -7.06 3.24 -1.92
CA ILE A 20 -7.95 3.82 -0.93
C ILE A 20 -9.34 4.05 -1.55
N GLU A 21 -10.39 3.97 -0.74
CA GLU A 21 -11.78 4.19 -1.19
C GLU A 21 -12.02 5.52 -1.92
N ASN A 22 -11.27 6.58 -1.60
CA ASN A 22 -11.33 7.86 -2.33
C ASN A 22 -10.67 7.85 -3.71
N GLY A 23 -10.22 6.68 -4.20
CA GLY A 23 -9.58 6.52 -5.50
C GLY A 23 -8.08 6.81 -5.53
N ARG A 24 -7.47 7.23 -4.42
CA ARG A 24 -6.01 7.37 -4.32
C ARG A 24 -5.35 6.00 -4.38
N LYS A 25 -4.27 5.91 -5.14
CA LYS A 25 -3.49 4.68 -5.34
C LYS A 25 -2.01 5.00 -5.16
N GLY A 26 -1.25 4.08 -4.60
CA GLY A 26 0.17 4.32 -4.37
C GLY A 26 0.96 3.09 -3.96
N ILE A 27 2.26 3.29 -3.82
CA ILE A 27 3.21 2.30 -3.31
C ILE A 27 3.70 2.80 -1.96
N PHE A 28 3.65 1.93 -0.94
CA PHE A 28 4.22 2.19 0.37
C PHE A 28 5.47 1.31 0.56
N ASP A 29 6.55 1.92 1.06
CA ASP A 29 7.83 1.24 1.32
C ASP A 29 7.93 0.89 2.81
N LEU A 30 8.04 -0.40 3.12
CA LEU A 30 8.13 -0.89 4.51
C LEU A 30 9.54 -0.79 5.08
N LYS A 31 10.58 -0.62 4.25
CA LYS A 31 11.99 -0.63 4.67
C LYS A 31 12.33 0.32 5.82
N PRO A 32 11.79 1.56 5.89
CA PRO A 32 12.04 2.45 7.02
C PRO A 32 11.63 1.87 8.37
N ASP A 33 10.61 1.00 8.39
CA ASP A 33 10.02 0.44 9.61
C ASP A 33 10.58 -0.93 9.99
N LEU A 34 11.23 -1.63 9.06
CA LEU A 34 11.70 -3.01 9.25
C LEU A 34 12.63 -3.21 10.46
N ASN A 35 13.29 -2.17 10.96
CA ASN A 35 14.19 -2.28 12.13
C ASN A 35 13.53 -1.87 13.46
N HIS A 36 12.24 -1.53 13.44
CA HIS A 36 11.54 -0.96 14.59
C HIS A 36 10.51 -1.93 15.17
N GLY A 37 10.64 -2.24 16.46
CA GLY A 37 9.61 -2.90 17.27
C GLY A 37 9.05 -4.19 16.65
N VAL A 38 7.73 -4.24 16.50
CA VAL A 38 6.96 -5.37 15.99
C VAL A 38 7.10 -5.56 14.46
N PHE A 39 7.55 -4.53 13.73
CA PHE A 39 7.72 -4.60 12.28
C PHE A 39 8.97 -5.37 11.84
N ARG A 40 9.85 -5.76 12.78
CA ARG A 40 11.00 -6.62 12.48
C ARG A 40 10.61 -7.97 11.86
N GLU A 41 9.42 -8.47 12.16
CA GLU A 41 8.89 -9.70 11.55
C GLU A 41 8.63 -9.56 10.04
N LEU A 42 8.42 -8.34 9.55
CA LEU A 42 8.23 -8.06 8.12
C LEU A 42 9.53 -8.24 7.31
N GLN A 43 10.69 -8.38 7.94
CA GLN A 43 11.95 -8.71 7.25
C GLN A 43 11.91 -10.11 6.61
N ASP A 44 11.03 -11.00 7.09
CA ASP A 44 10.75 -12.25 6.40
C ASP A 44 9.84 -11.98 5.20
N ASN A 45 10.34 -12.29 4.00
CA ASN A 45 9.60 -12.11 2.74
C ASN A 45 8.30 -12.93 2.70
N HIS A 46 8.30 -14.16 3.21
CA HIS A 46 7.09 -14.98 3.25
C HIS A 46 6.07 -14.40 4.22
N TYR A 47 6.53 -13.87 5.36
CA TYR A 47 5.66 -13.24 6.35
C TYR A 47 5.06 -11.92 5.84
N SER A 48 5.88 -11.02 5.28
CA SER A 48 5.43 -9.72 4.75
C SER A 48 4.43 -9.87 3.59
N ASN A 49 4.57 -10.93 2.79
CA ASN A 49 3.62 -11.26 1.72
C ASN A 49 2.24 -11.72 2.23
N ARG A 50 2.05 -11.95 3.54
CA ARG A 50 0.74 -12.25 4.15
C ARG A 50 -0.07 -10.99 4.50
N VAL A 51 0.27 -9.86 3.89
CA VAL A 51 -0.43 -8.59 4.05
C VAL A 51 -1.92 -8.77 3.71
N GLY A 52 -2.79 -8.15 4.51
CA GLY A 52 -4.24 -8.19 4.31
C GLY A 52 -4.92 -6.93 4.80
N ILE A 53 -6.25 -6.88 4.66
CA ILE A 53 -7.07 -5.76 5.11
C ILE A 53 -8.01 -6.25 6.20
N LEU A 54 -8.02 -5.55 7.33
CA LEU A 54 -8.97 -5.77 8.42
C LEU A 54 -9.51 -4.41 8.88
N PHE A 55 -10.84 -4.26 8.88
CA PHE A 55 -11.53 -3.01 9.24
C PHE A 55 -11.02 -1.75 8.53
N GLY A 56 -10.64 -1.88 7.25
CA GLY A 56 -10.14 -0.76 6.43
C GLY A 56 -8.67 -0.40 6.67
N THR A 57 -7.94 -1.20 7.46
CA THR A 57 -6.53 -1.02 7.80
C THR A 57 -5.68 -2.15 7.21
N ILE A 58 -4.42 -1.85 6.85
CA ILE A 58 -3.46 -2.88 6.42
C ILE A 58 -2.97 -3.64 7.65
N THR A 59 -2.98 -4.97 7.60
CA THR A 59 -2.61 -5.82 8.74
C THR A 59 -1.77 -7.02 8.32
N TRP A 60 -1.03 -7.56 9.29
CA TRP A 60 -0.38 -8.87 9.23
C TRP A 60 -0.87 -9.78 10.37
N PRO A 61 -0.66 -11.10 10.28
CA PRO A 61 -1.35 -12.02 11.20
C PRO A 61 -0.91 -11.96 12.67
N ASN A 62 0.24 -11.35 12.99
CA ASN A 62 0.66 -11.08 14.37
C ASN A 62 0.32 -9.63 14.78
N GLU A 63 -0.81 -9.13 14.30
CA GLU A 63 -1.44 -7.87 14.72
C GLU A 63 -0.66 -6.60 14.37
N GLN A 64 0.42 -6.68 13.59
CA GLN A 64 1.02 -5.47 13.02
C GLN A 64 0.04 -4.81 12.06
N ASP A 65 -0.04 -3.48 12.12
CA ASP A 65 -0.92 -2.71 11.26
C ASP A 65 -0.28 -1.42 10.74
N ILE A 66 -0.77 -0.95 9.59
CA ILE A 66 -0.47 0.38 9.07
C ILE A 66 -1.80 1.10 8.86
N ALA A 67 -2.02 2.11 9.68
CA ALA A 67 -3.23 2.93 9.64
C ALA A 67 -3.36 3.67 8.29
N PRO A 68 -4.60 3.85 7.78
CA PRO A 68 -4.79 4.55 6.51
C PRO A 68 -4.23 5.97 6.46
N LYS A 69 -4.19 6.66 7.61
CA LYS A 69 -3.59 8.00 7.71
C LYS A 69 -2.10 7.99 7.32
N THR A 70 -1.35 6.98 7.76
CA THR A 70 0.07 6.81 7.42
C THR A 70 0.21 6.62 5.91
N LEU A 71 -0.59 5.72 5.33
CA LEU A 71 -0.61 5.47 3.87
C LEU A 71 -0.90 6.76 3.09
N LEU A 72 -1.93 7.50 3.48
CA LEU A 72 -2.31 8.77 2.83
C LEU A 72 -1.21 9.83 2.89
N SER A 73 -0.31 9.76 3.87
CA SER A 73 0.79 10.71 4.08
C SER A 73 2.07 10.32 3.35
N GLU A 74 2.35 9.02 3.27
CA GLU A 74 3.70 8.54 2.95
C GLU A 74 3.77 7.67 1.69
N MET A 75 2.64 7.13 1.20
CA MET A 75 2.65 6.35 -0.03
C MET A 75 2.99 7.23 -1.23
N LEU A 76 3.84 6.72 -2.11
CA LEU A 76 4.17 7.36 -3.37
C LEU A 76 3.00 7.15 -4.35
N PRO A 77 2.37 8.22 -4.86
CA PRO A 77 1.25 8.09 -5.79
C PRO A 77 1.67 7.34 -7.05
N VAL A 78 0.82 6.44 -7.52
CA VAL A 78 0.94 5.90 -8.87
C VAL A 78 -0.11 6.56 -9.75
N GLU A 79 0.33 7.16 -10.85
CA GLU A 79 -0.61 7.67 -11.84
C GLU A 79 -1.24 6.48 -12.59
N SER A 80 -2.57 6.46 -12.65
CA SER A 80 -3.27 5.56 -13.54
C SER A 80 -2.97 6.00 -14.97
N THR A 81 -2.28 5.15 -15.75
CA THR A 81 -1.98 5.39 -17.17
C THR A 81 -3.23 5.32 -18.07
N ALA A 82 -4.41 5.65 -17.55
CA ALA A 82 -5.65 5.73 -18.31
C ALA A 82 -5.82 7.08 -19.04
N SER A 83 -5.08 8.13 -18.66
CA SER A 83 -5.28 9.48 -19.23
C SER A 83 -4.31 9.89 -20.35
N LEU A 84 -3.43 9.00 -20.83
CA LEU A 84 -2.52 9.31 -21.94
C LEU A 84 -3.00 8.83 -23.33
N LYS A 85 -4.17 8.19 -23.42
CA LYS A 85 -4.70 7.68 -24.70
C LYS A 85 -5.69 8.60 -25.43
N GLU A 86 -6.12 9.72 -24.84
CA GLU A 86 -7.06 10.64 -25.51
C GLU A 86 -6.39 11.82 -26.24
N ASN A 87 -5.07 11.99 -26.14
CA ASN A 87 -4.36 13.13 -26.76
C ASN A 87 -3.57 12.78 -28.05
N ILE A 88 -3.76 11.60 -28.65
CA ILE A 88 -3.05 11.16 -29.88
C ILE A 88 -4.03 10.70 -30.97
N ALA A 89 -5.27 11.18 -30.96
CA ALA A 89 -6.27 10.88 -31.99
C ALA A 89 -6.89 12.16 -32.60
N SER A 90 -6.12 13.24 -32.63
CA SER A 90 -6.47 14.48 -33.33
C SER A 90 -5.25 14.96 -34.12
N ASP A 91 -4.90 14.24 -35.18
CA ASP A 91 -4.12 14.74 -36.32
C ASP A 91 -4.58 13.98 -37.58
#